data_AF-A0A2Z3GFK8-F1
#
_entry.id   AF-A0A2Z3GFK8-F1
#
_cell.length_a   1.000
_cell.length_b   1.000
_cell.length_c   1.000
_cell.angle_alpha   90.00
_cell.angle_beta   90.00
_cell.angle_gamma   90.00
#
_symmetry.space_group_name_H-M   'P 1'
#
loop_
_entity.id
_entity.type
_entity.pdbx_description
1 polymer ?
#
loop_
_entity_poly.entity_id
_entity_poly.type
_entity_poly.pdbx_seq_one_letter_code
_entity_poly.pdbx_strand_id
1 'polypeptide(L)'
;MRRPTHHRVQARCRTLPITYNVLAEATGHWEWESTGYQSGLRTPATQGFTRQVVFATEGQLTVRRNGQPYYQTTFQLSQGPAGPCVGPNDPLITFTSEADLSNSDAKIYRLSQQNGQRQLQLVGAGACFDAGASETYHWIAE
;
A
#
# COMPACT_ATOMS: atom_id res chain seq x y z
N MET A 1 32.16 -39.39 -7.65
CA MET A 1 32.05 -37.93 -7.76
C MET A 1 30.59 -37.53 -7.58
N ARG A 2 30.22 -36.96 -6.42
CA ARG A 2 28.85 -36.48 -6.15
C ARG A 2 28.88 -34.95 -6.21
N ARG A 3 28.13 -34.34 -7.14
CA ARG A 3 27.88 -32.89 -7.15
C ARG A 3 26.69 -32.58 -6.25
N PRO A 4 26.74 -31.55 -5.38
CA PRO A 4 25.58 -31.13 -4.62
C PRO A 4 24.70 -30.24 -5.49
N THR A 5 23.43 -30.62 -5.59
CA THR A 5 22.37 -29.84 -6.21
C THR A 5 22.04 -28.65 -5.30
N HIS A 6 22.34 -27.43 -5.74
CA HIS A 6 21.87 -26.22 -5.07
C HIS A 6 20.35 -26.11 -5.29
N HIS A 7 19.56 -26.48 -4.28
CA HIS A 7 18.17 -26.07 -4.20
C HIS A 7 18.14 -24.56 -3.92
N ARG A 8 17.93 -23.78 -4.99
CA ARG A 8 17.55 -22.37 -4.90
C ARG A 8 16.17 -22.34 -4.25
N VAL A 9 16.11 -22.09 -2.94
CA VAL A 9 14.88 -21.73 -2.25
C VAL A 9 14.44 -20.40 -2.85
N GLN A 10 13.55 -20.46 -3.84
CA GLN A 10 12.83 -19.28 -4.29
C GLN A 10 11.99 -18.83 -3.10
N ALA A 11 12.36 -17.72 -2.47
CA ALA A 11 11.47 -16.98 -1.59
C ALA A 11 10.26 -16.56 -2.44
N ARG A 12 9.21 -17.38 -2.42
CA ARG A 12 7.98 -17.08 -3.14
C ARG A 12 7.27 -15.99 -2.36
N CYS A 13 7.03 -14.86 -3.01
CA CYS A 13 6.07 -13.88 -2.53
C CYS A 13 4.74 -14.62 -2.33
N ARG A 14 4.25 -14.69 -1.09
CA ARG A 14 3.02 -15.42 -0.78
C ARG A 14 1.86 -14.48 -1.05
N THR A 15 1.17 -14.69 -2.17
CA THR A 15 -0.10 -14.01 -2.43
C THR A 15 -1.12 -14.47 -1.39
N LEU A 16 -1.75 -13.52 -0.71
CA LEU A 16 -2.81 -13.83 0.24
C LEU A 16 -4.14 -13.94 -0.53
N PRO A 17 -4.99 -14.94 -0.24
CA PRO A 17 -6.29 -15.04 -0.88
C PRO A 17 -7.12 -13.78 -0.59
N ILE A 18 -7.71 -13.22 -1.64
CA ILE A 18 -8.51 -11.98 -1.62
C ILE A 18 -9.73 -12.07 -0.68
N THR A 19 -10.14 -13.28 -0.28
CA THR A 19 -11.22 -13.54 0.69
C THR A 19 -10.92 -13.03 2.11
N TYR A 20 -9.67 -12.64 2.41
CA TYR A 20 -9.27 -11.90 3.62
C TYR A 20 -8.62 -10.58 3.22
N ASN A 21 -9.38 -9.74 2.52
CA ASN A 21 -8.94 -8.39 2.24
C ASN A 21 -9.08 -7.53 3.50
N VAL A 22 -8.05 -7.56 4.34
CA VAL A 22 -8.00 -6.81 5.61
C VAL A 22 -8.13 -5.29 5.43
N LEU A 23 -7.98 -4.79 4.20
CA LEU A 23 -8.13 -3.38 3.85
C LEU A 23 -9.54 -3.04 3.34
N ALA A 24 -10.27 -4.02 2.80
CA ALA A 24 -11.70 -3.90 2.53
C ALA A 24 -12.45 -4.20 3.81
N GLU A 25 -12.97 -3.15 4.42
CA GLU A 25 -13.87 -3.33 5.54
C GLU A 25 -15.33 -3.37 5.05
N ALA A 26 -16.28 -3.23 5.96
CA ALA A 26 -17.68 -3.03 5.61
C ALA A 26 -17.88 -1.74 4.78
N THR A 27 -19.11 -1.27 4.63
CA THR A 27 -19.39 -0.01 3.91
C THR A 27 -18.59 1.16 4.51
N GLY A 28 -17.71 1.76 3.71
CA GLY A 28 -16.87 2.90 4.11
C GLY A 28 -15.62 3.09 3.25
N HIS A 29 -14.71 3.94 3.71
CA HIS A 29 -13.47 4.30 3.00
C HIS A 29 -12.34 4.71 3.95
N TRP A 30 -11.11 4.68 3.43
CA TRP A 30 -9.95 5.25 4.09
C TRP A 30 -9.73 6.69 3.61
N GLU A 31 -9.84 7.67 4.50
CA GLU A 31 -9.62 9.08 4.19
C GLU A 31 -8.17 9.48 4.49
N TRP A 32 -7.53 10.16 3.52
CA TRP A 32 -6.14 10.61 3.65
C TRP A 32 -6.02 11.67 4.75
N GLU A 33 -5.06 11.48 5.66
CA GLU A 33 -4.73 12.43 6.71
C GLU A 33 -3.46 13.22 6.41
N SER A 34 -2.39 12.50 6.05
CA SER A 34 -1.07 13.09 5.90
C SER A 34 -0.14 12.27 5.04
N THR A 35 0.92 12.90 4.56
CA THR A 35 2.05 12.23 3.94
C THR A 35 3.32 12.60 4.70
N GLY A 36 3.97 11.61 5.31
CA GLY A 36 5.29 11.72 5.92
C GLY A 36 6.38 11.60 4.85
N TYR A 37 7.38 12.48 4.93
CA TYR A 37 8.15 12.92 3.79
C TYR A 37 9.68 12.92 3.97
N GLN A 38 10.43 12.49 2.93
CA GLN A 38 11.84 12.83 2.69
C GLN A 38 12.06 13.28 1.21
N SER A 39 12.80 14.39 1.00
CA SER A 39 13.12 15.23 -0.20
C SER A 39 12.76 14.85 -1.68
N GLY A 40 12.09 15.75 -2.44
CA GLY A 40 11.66 15.59 -3.87
C GLY A 40 10.26 15.06 -4.33
N LEU A 41 9.50 14.23 -3.60
CA LEU A 41 8.27 13.54 -4.04
C LEU A 41 6.95 14.33 -3.86
N ARG A 42 6.04 14.15 -4.83
CA ARG A 42 4.70 14.76 -4.87
C ARG A 42 3.75 14.02 -3.91
N THR A 43 3.02 14.78 -3.10
CA THR A 43 1.94 14.34 -2.21
C THR A 43 0.58 14.80 -2.76
N PRO A 44 -0.56 14.19 -2.37
CA PRO A 44 -1.88 14.68 -2.75
C PRO A 44 -2.03 16.20 -2.54
N ALA A 45 -1.64 16.69 -1.36
CA ALA A 45 -1.71 18.12 -1.02
C ALA A 45 -0.86 18.99 -1.96
N THR A 46 0.36 18.58 -2.30
CA THR A 46 1.21 19.34 -3.25
C THR A 46 0.72 19.26 -4.70
N GLN A 47 -0.12 18.28 -5.03
CA GLN A 47 -0.84 18.19 -6.30
C GLN A 47 -2.22 18.87 -6.26
N GLY A 48 -2.56 19.52 -5.13
CA GLY A 48 -3.78 20.30 -5.00
C GLY A 48 -5.05 19.50 -4.72
N PHE A 49 -4.94 18.28 -4.17
CA PHE A 49 -6.10 17.46 -3.84
C PHE A 49 -5.97 16.71 -2.50
N THR A 50 -7.11 16.30 -1.94
CA THR A 50 -7.20 15.25 -0.92
C THR A 50 -7.75 13.99 -1.58
N ARG A 51 -7.52 12.82 -0.97
CA ARG A 51 -8.02 11.56 -1.52
C ARG A 51 -8.61 10.62 -0.48
N GLN A 52 -9.53 9.79 -0.96
CA GLN A 52 -10.09 8.66 -0.23
C GLN A 52 -9.76 7.40 -1.02
N VAL A 53 -9.44 6.30 -0.33
CA VAL A 53 -9.19 5.01 -0.96
C VAL A 53 -10.22 3.98 -0.49
N VAL A 54 -10.81 3.27 -1.45
CA VAL A 54 -11.79 2.21 -1.24
C VAL A 54 -11.21 0.93 -1.80
N PHE A 55 -10.91 -0.01 -0.91
CA PHE A 55 -10.52 -1.37 -1.28
C PHE A 55 -11.78 -2.22 -1.35
N ALA A 56 -12.07 -2.80 -2.52
CA ALA A 56 -13.17 -3.74 -2.67
C ALA A 56 -12.68 -5.18 -2.47
N THR A 57 -13.59 -6.06 -2.06
CA THR A 57 -13.33 -7.49 -1.82
C THR A 57 -12.93 -8.28 -3.07
N GLU A 58 -12.93 -7.68 -4.26
CA GLU A 58 -12.53 -8.32 -5.52
C GLU A 58 -11.13 -7.87 -6.00
N GLY A 59 -10.38 -7.16 -5.15
CA GLY A 59 -9.07 -6.61 -5.53
C GLY A 59 -9.16 -5.35 -6.39
N GLN A 60 -10.32 -4.69 -6.43
CA GLN A 60 -10.48 -3.38 -7.04
C GLN A 60 -10.12 -2.28 -6.02
N LEU A 61 -9.40 -1.27 -6.47
CA LEU A 61 -9.06 -0.08 -5.70
C LEU A 61 -9.66 1.14 -6.42
N THR A 62 -10.53 1.86 -5.72
CA THR A 62 -10.99 3.18 -6.16
C THR A 62 -10.33 4.26 -5.32
N VAL A 63 -9.74 5.25 -5.97
CA VAL A 63 -9.20 6.47 -5.38
C VAL A 63 -10.08 7.64 -5.79
N ARG A 64 -10.83 8.18 -4.83
CA ARG A 64 -11.63 9.39 -5.01
C ARG A 64 -10.75 10.59 -4.72
N ARG A 65 -10.71 11.57 -5.62
CA ARG A 65 -9.89 12.79 -5.48
C ARG A 65 -10.79 14.00 -5.48
N ASN A 66 -10.61 14.89 -4.51
CA ASN A 66 -11.40 16.11 -4.51
C ASN A 66 -10.99 17.04 -5.66
N GLY A 67 -11.96 17.53 -6.43
CA GLY A 67 -11.72 18.41 -7.57
C GLY A 67 -11.02 17.78 -8.77
N GLN A 68 -10.86 16.44 -8.80
CA GLN A 68 -10.21 15.71 -9.89
C GLN A 68 -10.98 14.44 -10.25
N PRO A 69 -10.79 13.86 -11.47
CA PRO A 69 -11.40 12.58 -11.83
C PRO A 69 -11.02 11.46 -10.86
N TYR A 70 -11.86 10.46 -10.70
CA TYR A 70 -11.48 9.28 -9.91
C TYR A 70 -10.39 8.47 -10.61
N TYR A 71 -9.58 7.80 -9.82
CA TYR A 71 -8.60 6.84 -10.29
C TYR A 71 -9.03 5.44 -9.86
N GLN A 72 -9.01 4.49 -10.79
CA GLN A 72 -9.37 3.10 -10.53
C GLN A 72 -8.26 2.18 -11.01
N THR A 73 -7.94 1.19 -10.19
CA THR A 73 -6.92 0.18 -10.50
C THR A 73 -7.25 -1.11 -9.77
N THR A 74 -6.44 -2.14 -10.02
CA THR A 74 -6.48 -3.38 -9.24
C THR A 74 -5.33 -3.41 -8.25
N PHE A 75 -5.52 -4.11 -7.14
CA PHE A 75 -4.48 -4.31 -6.15
C PHE A 75 -4.35 -5.77 -5.75
N GLN A 76 -3.19 -6.11 -5.19
CA GLN A 76 -2.89 -7.44 -4.68
C GLN A 76 -2.27 -7.33 -3.29
N LEU A 77 -2.73 -8.19 -2.39
CA LEU A 77 -2.11 -8.38 -1.07
C LEU A 77 -1.14 -9.55 -1.11
N SER A 78 0.03 -9.35 -0.53
CA SER A 78 1.04 -10.39 -0.41
C SER A 78 1.85 -10.23 0.87
N GLN A 79 2.62 -11.24 1.21
CA GLN A 79 3.72 -11.12 2.17
C GLN A 79 5.02 -11.02 1.39
N GLY A 80 5.77 -9.95 1.62
CA GLY A 80 6.95 -9.62 0.85
C GLY A 80 8.07 -10.65 1.00
N PRO A 81 8.84 -10.93 -0.08
CA PRO A 81 10.15 -11.55 0.07
C PRO A 81 11.08 -10.58 0.80
N ALA A 82 12.10 -11.10 1.50
CA ALA A 82 13.13 -10.27 2.09
C ALA A 82 13.77 -9.38 1.01
N GLY A 83 13.54 -8.09 1.11
CA GLY A 83 14.14 -7.04 0.28
C GLY A 83 14.88 -6.05 1.18
N PRO A 84 15.69 -5.17 0.62
CA PRO A 84 16.55 -4.35 1.46
C PRO A 84 15.80 -3.32 2.32
N CYS A 85 14.55 -2.97 1.99
CA CYS A 85 13.65 -2.17 2.84
C CYS A 85 12.43 -2.94 3.37
N VAL A 86 12.29 -4.23 3.02
CA VAL A 86 11.09 -5.03 3.29
C VAL A 86 11.51 -6.29 4.01
N GLY A 87 11.06 -6.44 5.25
CA GLY A 87 11.32 -7.63 6.04
C GLY A 87 10.68 -8.87 5.41
N PRO A 88 11.28 -10.06 5.58
CA PRO A 88 10.57 -11.30 5.31
C PRO A 88 9.34 -11.30 6.23
N ASN A 89 8.14 -11.41 5.64
CA ASN A 89 6.83 -11.32 6.30
C ASN A 89 6.20 -9.93 6.42
N ASP A 90 6.83 -8.87 5.90
CA ASP A 90 6.15 -7.58 5.85
C ASP A 90 4.91 -7.68 4.94
N PRO A 91 3.74 -7.21 5.41
CA PRO A 91 2.52 -7.17 4.62
C PRO A 91 2.66 -6.14 3.50
N LEU A 92 2.49 -6.59 2.25
CA LEU A 92 2.57 -5.75 1.06
C LEU A 92 1.22 -5.61 0.38
N ILE A 93 0.97 -4.41 -0.11
CA ILE A 93 -0.03 -4.11 -1.12
C ILE A 93 0.68 -3.64 -2.39
N THR A 94 0.30 -4.21 -3.53
CA THR A 94 0.81 -3.79 -4.84
C THR A 94 -0.34 -3.27 -5.68
N PHE A 95 -0.21 -2.06 -6.21
CA PHE A 95 -1.13 -1.47 -7.19
C PHE A 95 -0.39 -0.44 -8.04
N THR A 96 -0.88 -0.20 -9.25
CA THR A 96 -0.32 0.88 -10.08
C THR A 96 -0.57 2.22 -9.41
N SER A 97 0.50 2.97 -9.18
CA SER A 97 0.43 4.28 -8.54
C SER A 97 -0.10 5.33 -9.51
N GLU A 98 -0.70 6.38 -8.98
CA GLU A 98 -1.12 7.53 -9.78
C GLU A 98 0.11 8.21 -10.40
N ALA A 99 0.07 8.54 -11.69
CA ALA A 99 1.22 9.10 -12.40
C ALA A 99 1.76 10.40 -11.75
N ASP A 100 0.87 11.19 -11.16
CA ASP A 100 1.19 12.45 -10.49
C ASP A 100 1.74 12.27 -9.07
N LEU A 101 1.63 11.07 -8.51
CA LEU A 101 2.14 10.68 -7.20
C LEU A 101 3.12 9.52 -7.42
N SER A 102 4.31 9.84 -7.92
CA SER A 102 5.40 8.88 -8.12
C SER A 102 5.85 8.28 -6.78
N ASN A 103 5.09 7.32 -6.28
CA ASN A 103 5.42 6.46 -5.16
C ASN A 103 5.58 5.02 -5.68
N SER A 104 6.22 4.15 -4.91
CA SER A 104 6.44 2.76 -5.32
C SER A 104 5.11 2.03 -5.46
N ASP A 105 4.88 1.32 -6.56
CA ASP A 105 3.68 0.49 -6.78
C ASP A 105 3.51 -0.59 -5.70
N ALA A 106 4.61 -1.04 -5.11
CA ALA A 106 4.60 -1.89 -3.93
C ALA A 106 4.72 -1.04 -2.67
N LYS A 107 3.82 -1.28 -1.70
CA LYS A 107 3.79 -0.57 -0.42
C LYS A 107 3.67 -1.55 0.73
N ILE A 108 4.43 -1.33 1.80
CA ILE A 108 4.16 -1.96 3.09
C ILE A 108 2.92 -1.31 3.66
N TYR A 109 1.93 -2.10 4.08
CA TYR A 109 0.75 -1.58 4.77
C TYR A 109 0.77 -1.92 6.25
N ARG A 110 0.36 -0.99 7.11
CA ARG A 110 0.20 -1.24 8.55
C ARG A 110 -1.17 -0.78 8.99
N LEU A 111 -1.87 -1.66 9.69
CA LEU A 111 -3.15 -1.34 10.31
C LEU A 111 -2.95 -1.17 11.81
N SER A 112 -3.55 -0.14 12.38
CA SER A 112 -3.57 0.10 13.82
C SER A 112 -4.90 0.69 14.25
N GLN A 113 -5.17 0.67 15.56
CA GLN A 113 -6.34 1.30 16.15
C GLN A 113 -5.92 2.12 17.35
N GLN A 114 -6.29 3.40 17.36
CA GLN A 114 -6.01 4.34 18.45
C GLN A 114 -7.30 5.08 18.79
N ASN A 115 -7.69 5.09 20.06
CA ASN A 115 -8.88 5.78 20.55
C ASN A 115 -10.18 5.46 19.77
N GLY A 116 -10.33 4.21 19.32
CA GLY A 116 -11.48 3.79 18.51
C GLY A 116 -11.38 4.13 17.02
N GLN A 117 -10.45 4.99 16.62
CA GLN A 117 -10.16 5.31 15.22
C GLN A 117 -9.15 4.32 14.65
N ARG A 118 -9.49 3.72 13.51
CA ARG A 118 -8.57 2.84 12.78
C ARG A 118 -7.71 3.65 11.85
N GLN A 119 -6.44 3.29 11.75
CA GLN A 119 -5.47 3.93 10.88
C GLN A 119 -4.81 2.92 9.96
N LEU A 120 -4.61 3.34 8.72
CA LEU A 120 -3.84 2.65 7.70
C LEU A 120 -2.63 3.51 7.35
N GLN A 121 -1.45 2.93 7.47
CA GLN A 121 -0.22 3.52 6.96
C GLN A 121 0.26 2.75 5.72
N LEU A 122 0.53 3.46 4.63
CA LEU A 122 1.13 2.92 3.42
C LEU A 122 2.53 3.50 3.24
N VAL A 123 3.55 2.66 3.19
CA VAL A 123 4.95 3.08 3.01
C VAL A 123 5.50 2.44 1.75
N GLY A 124 6.07 3.24 0.84
CA GLY A 124 6.69 2.69 -0.37
C GLY A 124 7.73 1.62 -0.03
N ALA A 125 7.69 0.48 -0.73
CA ALA A 125 8.62 -0.64 -0.49
C ALA A 125 10.08 -0.30 -0.82
N GLY A 126 10.33 0.80 -1.54
CA GLY A 126 11.66 1.36 -1.79
C GLY A 126 12.12 2.39 -0.76
N ALA A 127 11.29 2.73 0.24
CA ALA A 127 11.44 3.97 1.00
C ALA A 127 12.79 4.15 1.72
N CYS A 128 13.53 3.07 2.01
CA CYS A 128 14.85 3.15 2.62
C CYS A 128 15.99 3.51 1.63
N PHE A 129 15.76 3.51 0.31
CA PHE A 129 16.73 3.91 -0.72
C PHE A 129 16.46 5.28 -1.33
N ASP A 130 15.18 5.57 -1.58
CA ASP A 130 14.74 6.74 -2.34
C ASP A 130 13.88 7.69 -1.52
N ALA A 131 13.91 7.54 -0.18
CA ALA A 131 13.18 8.41 0.73
C ALA A 131 11.64 8.33 0.55
N GLY A 132 11.16 7.18 0.08
CA GLY A 132 9.77 6.91 -0.26
C GLY A 132 8.72 7.45 0.71
N ALA A 133 7.61 7.93 0.13
CA ALA A 133 6.52 8.53 0.87
C ALA A 133 5.84 7.50 1.80
N SER A 134 5.51 7.97 3.00
CA SER A 134 4.57 7.30 3.90
C SER A 134 3.27 8.08 3.90
N GLU A 135 2.14 7.39 3.74
CA GLU A 135 0.82 8.00 3.74
C GLU A 135 0.03 7.42 4.90
N THR A 136 -0.65 8.29 5.64
CA THR A 136 -1.49 7.90 6.77
C THR A 136 -2.94 8.21 6.43
N TYR A 137 -3.81 7.27 6.75
CA TYR A 137 -5.24 7.33 6.53
C TYR A 137 -5.99 6.94 7.79
N HIS A 138 -7.22 7.42 7.94
CA HIS A 138 -8.17 6.87 8.91
C HIS A 138 -9.39 6.29 8.23
N TRP A 139 -10.03 5.35 8.91
CA TRP A 139 -11.27 4.76 8.44
C TRP A 139 -12.49 5.64 8.72
N ILE A 140 -13.36 5.80 7.72
CA ILE A 140 -14.70 6.38 7.81
C ILE A 140 -15.73 5.31 7.43
N ALA A 141 -16.67 5.03 8.33
CA ALA A 141 -17.81 4.15 8.07
C ALA A 141 -18.94 4.92 7.36
N GLU A 142 -19.66 4.24 6.46
CA GLU A 142 -20.80 4.78 5.68
C GLU A 142 -22.09 4.01 5.93
#